data_AF-A0A8J2F1C8-F1
#
_entry.id   AF-A0A8J2F1C8-F1
#
_cell.length_a   1.000
_cell.length_b   1.000
_cell.length_c   1.000
_cell.angle_alpha   90.00
_cell.angle_beta   90.00
_cell.angle_gamma   90.00
#
_symmetry.space_group_name_H-M   'P 1'
#
loop_
_entity.id
_entity.type
_entity.pdbx_description
1 polymer ?
#
loop_
_entity_poly.entity_id
_entity_poly.type
_entity_poly.pdbx_seq_one_letter_code
_entity_poly.pdbx_strand_id
1 'polypeptide(L)'
;MRIRQFLKNTTFLHLAACPFAPVAGAVASLLWRSEELSGTKHAVASERLRVLSTITQAATTSTSAADQHLQSQQFLHAGGQVKVKKNATTFSYAEEDHNEPRQDYHLNFDYSDLAKSFYHFDFAEEKWVESPFPPQISVAGGLVEDSTTSAKRTSTSSRMNKTTYSQFGQDWLVQTLLNCKQNGFFIELGSHDATLLSNSFLLEKNFHWQGLCLEADPQYLNGYKHRKRCKLVQNVIGSSPTGKEVEFAFHPAGATNGLSGIVGENFDNKKEDGDDFYSTSSQQVQEPHHSAGTKIQKTKSVSLADVWRHFNAPTQIDYFSLDVEGAEGLVLDENFPWDELRFRVLTVERAKPELEQVLEQHGYRKVRLNSVENDATWLDSRSTSSTSRGESFSTNLSKFANGKSLEGSCMAQAGFRRPPGLMTLL
;
A
#
# COMPACT_ATOMS: atom_id res chain seq x y z
N MET A 1 -24.87 7.55 29.65
CA MET A 1 -23.82 8.49 30.10
C MET A 1 -22.62 7.82 30.79
N ARG A 2 -22.74 6.75 31.58
CA ARG A 2 -21.58 6.06 32.21
C ARG A 2 -20.77 5.12 31.30
N ILE A 3 -21.30 4.74 30.12
CA ILE A 3 -20.69 3.79 29.16
C ILE A 3 -19.55 4.44 28.32
N ARG A 4 -19.64 5.75 28.05
CA ARG A 4 -18.60 6.48 27.28
C ARG A 4 -17.31 6.74 28.08
N GLN A 5 -17.33 6.59 29.40
CA GLN A 5 -16.15 6.84 30.26
C GLN A 5 -15.28 5.59 30.45
N PHE A 6 -15.87 4.38 30.41
CA PHE A 6 -15.13 3.14 30.68
C PHE A 6 -14.30 2.67 29.47
N LEU A 7 -14.83 2.80 28.25
CA LEU A 7 -14.09 2.51 27.00
C LEU A 7 -12.97 3.53 26.71
N LYS A 8 -13.02 4.72 27.30
CA LYS A 8 -11.97 5.75 27.15
C LYS A 8 -10.72 5.46 27.99
N ASN A 9 -10.83 4.70 29.09
CA ASN A 9 -9.74 4.62 30.07
C ASN A 9 -8.96 3.30 30.06
N THR A 10 -9.49 2.19 29.52
CA THR A 10 -8.87 0.86 29.74
C THR A 10 -8.32 0.17 28.49
N THR A 11 -8.74 0.57 27.28
CA THR A 11 -8.37 -0.15 26.04
C THR A 11 -7.56 0.70 25.06
N PHE A 12 -7.59 2.04 25.18
CA PHE A 12 -6.90 2.93 24.23
C PHE A 12 -5.49 3.36 24.66
N LEU A 13 -5.16 3.34 25.96
CA LEU A 13 -3.91 3.91 26.46
C LEU A 13 -2.65 3.04 26.28
N HIS A 14 -2.77 1.78 25.84
CA HIS A 14 -1.61 0.87 25.70
C HIS A 14 -1.36 0.34 24.28
N LEU A 15 -2.18 0.73 23.29
CA LEU A 15 -2.02 0.29 21.90
C LEU A 15 -1.46 1.37 20.96
N ALA A 16 -1.25 2.59 21.44
CA ALA A 16 -0.82 3.73 20.63
C ALA A 16 0.66 3.70 20.16
N ALA A 17 1.45 2.72 20.59
CA ALA A 17 2.86 2.56 20.19
C ALA A 17 3.14 1.24 19.45
N CYS A 18 2.11 0.48 19.09
CA CYS A 18 2.28 -0.82 18.47
C CYS A 18 2.01 -0.72 16.95
N PRO A 19 2.95 -1.08 16.06
CA PRO A 19 2.74 -1.06 14.61
C PRO A 19 1.66 -2.05 14.11
N PHE A 20 0.95 -2.72 15.03
CA PHE A 20 -0.05 -3.76 14.78
C PHE A 20 -1.50 -3.35 15.12
N ALA A 21 -1.75 -2.06 15.41
CA ALA A 21 -3.09 -1.53 15.66
C ALA A 21 -4.17 -1.85 14.59
N PRO A 22 -3.88 -2.00 13.27
CA PRO A 22 -4.88 -2.33 12.26
C PRO A 22 -5.52 -3.73 12.45
N VAL A 23 -4.80 -4.65 13.09
CA VAL A 23 -5.26 -6.03 13.30
C VAL A 23 -6.41 -6.10 14.28
N ALA A 24 -6.29 -5.38 15.40
CA ALA A 24 -7.34 -5.36 16.42
C ALA A 24 -8.65 -4.73 15.88
N GLY A 25 -8.52 -3.74 14.98
CA GLY A 25 -9.66 -3.11 14.29
C GLY A 25 -10.37 -4.07 13.33
N ALA A 26 -9.64 -4.82 12.50
CA ALA A 26 -10.22 -5.80 11.58
C ALA A 26 -10.98 -6.92 12.31
N VAL A 27 -10.41 -7.41 13.43
CA VAL A 27 -11.04 -8.41 14.29
C VAL A 27 -12.31 -7.85 14.96
N ALA A 28 -12.27 -6.61 15.45
CA ALA A 28 -13.45 -5.96 16.03
C ALA A 28 -14.58 -5.73 15.00
N SER A 29 -14.25 -5.35 13.76
CA SER A 29 -15.24 -5.15 12.69
C SER A 29 -15.90 -6.46 12.22
N LEU A 30 -15.14 -7.56 12.17
CA LEU A 30 -15.67 -8.89 11.86
C LEU A 30 -16.65 -9.40 12.94
N LEU A 31 -16.39 -9.07 14.21
CA LEU A 31 -17.26 -9.46 15.33
C LEU A 31 -18.51 -8.59 15.44
N TRP A 32 -18.40 -7.28 15.19
CA TRP A 32 -19.55 -6.38 15.22
C TRP A 32 -20.63 -6.79 14.21
N ARG A 33 -20.24 -7.24 13.01
CA ARG A 33 -21.17 -7.78 12.00
C ARG A 33 -21.93 -9.04 12.45
N SER A 34 -21.47 -9.73 13.49
CA SER A 34 -22.18 -10.91 14.03
C SER A 34 -23.25 -10.56 15.08
N GLU A 35 -23.22 -9.35 15.65
CA GLU A 35 -24.09 -8.95 16.77
C GLU A 35 -25.31 -8.12 16.37
N GLU A 36 -25.44 -7.70 15.11
CA GLU A 36 -26.65 -6.99 14.62
C GLU A 36 -27.92 -7.88 14.60
N LEU A 37 -27.86 -9.12 15.07
CA LEU A 37 -28.96 -10.09 14.98
C LEU A 37 -29.67 -10.47 16.28
N SER A 38 -29.27 -9.99 17.47
CA SER A 38 -30.10 -10.23 18.67
C SER A 38 -29.82 -9.26 19.82
N GLY A 39 -30.84 -8.49 20.19
CA GLY A 39 -30.80 -7.58 21.33
C GLY A 39 -30.83 -8.33 22.65
N THR A 40 -29.67 -8.56 23.27
CA THR A 40 -29.36 -8.61 24.72
C THR A 40 -28.00 -9.28 24.98
N LYS A 41 -26.86 -8.73 24.49
CA LYS A 41 -25.52 -9.34 24.74
C LYS A 41 -24.33 -8.37 24.94
N HIS A 42 -24.52 -7.19 25.52
CA HIS A 42 -23.41 -6.22 25.67
C HIS A 42 -22.26 -6.64 26.62
N ALA A 43 -22.53 -7.41 27.67
CA ALA A 43 -21.48 -7.87 28.58
C ALA A 43 -20.61 -8.97 27.94
N VAL A 44 -21.25 -9.87 27.19
CA VAL A 44 -20.59 -10.96 26.44
C VAL A 44 -19.75 -10.39 25.29
N ALA A 45 -20.29 -9.44 24.53
CA ALA A 45 -19.56 -8.69 23.49
C ALA A 45 -18.28 -8.04 24.01
N SER A 46 -18.36 -7.39 25.18
CA SER A 46 -17.23 -6.70 25.79
C SER A 46 -16.14 -7.67 26.25
N GLU A 47 -16.52 -8.83 26.78
CA GLU A 47 -15.54 -9.84 27.21
C GLU A 47 -14.90 -10.53 25.99
N ARG A 48 -15.69 -10.83 24.96
CA ARG A 48 -15.19 -11.35 23.66
C ARG A 48 -14.16 -10.41 23.02
N LEU A 49 -14.47 -9.12 22.96
CA LEU A 49 -13.55 -8.10 22.42
C LEU A 49 -12.28 -7.99 23.27
N ARG A 50 -12.37 -8.13 24.59
CA ARG A 50 -11.22 -8.11 25.50
C ARG A 50 -10.32 -9.34 25.30
N VAL A 51 -10.91 -10.53 25.19
CA VAL A 51 -10.17 -11.78 24.95
C VAL A 51 -9.50 -11.74 23.58
N LEU A 52 -10.19 -11.31 22.52
CA LEU A 52 -9.63 -11.24 21.17
C LEU A 52 -8.56 -10.14 21.02
N SER A 53 -8.73 -9.02 21.72
CA SER A 53 -7.67 -8.02 21.87
C SER A 53 -6.42 -8.61 22.54
N THR A 54 -6.61 -9.39 23.61
CA THR A 54 -5.52 -10.05 24.34
C THR A 54 -4.83 -11.11 23.45
N ILE A 55 -5.59 -11.92 22.68
CA ILE A 55 -5.02 -12.88 21.72
C ILE A 55 -4.19 -12.16 20.66
N THR A 56 -4.71 -11.05 20.13
CA THR A 56 -4.05 -10.26 19.09
C THR A 56 -2.76 -9.62 19.60
N GLN A 57 -2.80 -9.04 20.80
CA GLN A 57 -1.65 -8.41 21.44
C GLN A 57 -0.57 -9.43 21.80
N ALA A 58 -0.98 -10.58 22.34
CA ALA A 58 -0.07 -11.68 22.62
C ALA A 58 0.60 -12.15 21.32
N ALA A 59 -0.13 -12.35 20.24
CA ALA A 59 0.45 -12.86 19.01
C ALA A 59 1.39 -11.88 18.29
N THR A 60 1.03 -10.59 18.23
CA THR A 60 1.78 -9.58 17.47
C THR A 60 3.14 -9.20 18.06
N THR A 61 3.42 -9.58 19.31
CA THR A 61 4.70 -9.32 19.98
C THR A 61 5.70 -10.50 19.90
N SER A 62 5.32 -11.63 19.27
CA SER A 62 6.16 -12.84 19.25
C SER A 62 7.17 -12.80 18.11
N THR A 63 8.46 -12.70 18.44
CA THR A 63 9.54 -12.87 17.45
C THR A 63 10.58 -13.91 17.87
N SER A 64 10.66 -14.26 19.16
CA SER A 64 11.57 -15.27 19.70
C SER A 64 10.86 -16.38 20.50
N ALA A 65 11.56 -17.49 20.72
CA ALA A 65 11.06 -18.60 21.54
C ALA A 65 10.79 -18.20 23.01
N ALA A 66 11.51 -17.20 23.52
CA ALA A 66 11.28 -16.64 24.86
C ALA A 66 9.98 -15.85 24.92
N ASP A 67 9.68 -15.06 23.88
CA ASP A 67 8.43 -14.29 23.79
C ASP A 67 7.22 -15.22 23.69
N GLN A 68 7.35 -16.30 22.90
CA GLN A 68 6.31 -17.33 22.78
C GLN A 68 5.98 -17.99 24.13
N HIS A 69 6.98 -18.21 24.99
CA HIS A 69 6.75 -18.76 26.33
C HIS A 69 6.03 -17.78 27.25
N LEU A 70 6.45 -16.51 27.29
CA LEU A 70 5.82 -15.47 28.12
C LEU A 70 4.34 -15.24 27.72
N GLN A 71 4.05 -15.29 26.43
CA GLN A 71 2.69 -15.12 25.88
C GLN A 71 1.78 -16.31 26.21
N SER A 72 2.32 -17.53 26.19
CA SER A 72 1.55 -18.72 26.59
C SER A 72 1.02 -18.58 28.02
N GLN A 73 1.82 -18.01 28.93
CA GLN A 73 1.41 -17.78 30.32
C GLN A 73 0.28 -16.75 30.42
N GLN A 74 0.42 -15.61 29.74
CA GLN A 74 -0.60 -14.54 29.77
C GLN A 74 -1.96 -15.00 29.19
N PHE A 75 -1.96 -15.81 28.12
CA PHE A 75 -3.20 -16.29 27.51
C PHE A 75 -3.85 -17.45 28.27
N LEU A 76 -3.04 -18.34 28.87
CA LEU A 76 -3.56 -19.42 29.73
C LEU A 76 -4.34 -18.86 30.94
N HIS A 77 -3.94 -17.69 31.47
CA HIS A 77 -4.68 -17.00 32.52
C HIS A 77 -6.10 -16.57 32.10
N ALA A 78 -6.35 -16.41 30.80
CA ALA A 78 -7.66 -16.07 30.26
C ALA A 78 -8.51 -17.29 29.85
N GLY A 79 -8.04 -18.53 30.11
CA GLY A 79 -8.81 -19.75 29.85
C GLY A 79 -8.66 -20.36 28.44
N GLY A 80 -7.73 -19.86 27.61
CA GLY A 80 -7.50 -20.38 26.26
C GLY A 80 -6.37 -21.41 26.14
N GLN A 81 -6.20 -21.98 24.94
CA GLN A 81 -5.12 -22.90 24.58
C GLN A 81 -4.22 -22.31 23.47
N VAL A 82 -2.91 -22.56 23.57
CA VAL A 82 -1.93 -22.17 22.54
C VAL A 82 -1.31 -23.41 21.91
N LYS A 83 -1.23 -23.45 20.58
CA LYS A 83 -0.45 -24.45 19.83
C LYS A 83 0.61 -23.74 19.00
N VAL A 84 1.88 -24.09 19.22
CA VAL A 84 3.00 -23.58 18.42
C VAL A 84 3.44 -24.66 17.43
N LYS A 85 3.49 -24.31 16.15
CA LYS A 85 4.10 -25.11 15.08
C LYS A 85 5.28 -24.32 14.51
N LYS A 86 6.17 -24.99 13.76
CA LYS A 86 7.33 -24.33 13.14
C LYS A 86 6.85 -23.14 12.28
N ASN A 87 7.17 -21.92 12.73
CA ASN A 87 6.81 -20.64 12.11
C ASN A 87 5.30 -20.32 12.07
N ALA A 88 4.49 -20.94 12.93
CA ALA A 88 3.07 -20.58 13.06
C ALA A 88 2.58 -20.74 14.50
N THR A 89 1.79 -19.78 14.96
CA THR A 89 1.16 -19.84 16.30
C THR A 89 -0.35 -19.83 16.15
N THR A 90 -1.01 -20.82 16.73
CA THR A 90 -2.46 -20.91 16.79
C THR A 90 -2.93 -20.65 18.22
N PHE A 91 -3.80 -19.66 18.39
CA PHE A 91 -4.51 -19.41 19.63
C PHE A 91 -5.94 -19.92 19.49
N SER A 92 -6.37 -20.71 20.47
CA SER A 92 -7.72 -21.27 20.55
C SER A 92 -8.39 -20.81 21.83
N TYR A 93 -9.61 -20.28 21.73
CA TYR A 93 -10.44 -19.98 22.90
C TYR A 93 -11.81 -20.61 22.74
N ALA A 94 -12.29 -21.26 23.79
CA ALA A 94 -13.62 -21.85 23.85
C ALA A 94 -14.41 -21.12 24.93
N GLU A 95 -15.54 -20.54 24.57
CA GLU A 95 -16.43 -19.89 25.53
C GLU A 95 -17.43 -20.92 26.07
N GLU A 96 -17.51 -21.06 27.39
CA GLU A 96 -18.58 -21.81 28.07
C GLU A 96 -19.72 -20.84 28.41
N ASP A 97 -20.64 -20.62 27.47
CA ASP A 97 -21.91 -19.96 27.78
C ASP A 97 -22.99 -21.04 27.93
N HIS A 98 -23.67 -21.10 29.09
CA HIS A 98 -24.55 -22.21 29.48
C HIS A 98 -25.84 -22.33 28.64
N ASN A 99 -26.06 -21.44 27.66
CA ASN A 99 -27.25 -21.41 26.81
C ASN A 99 -26.97 -21.27 25.30
N GLU A 100 -25.72 -21.31 24.84
CA GLU A 100 -25.39 -21.27 23.39
C GLU A 100 -24.40 -22.37 22.98
N PRO A 101 -24.42 -22.80 21.69
CA PRO A 101 -23.45 -23.75 21.20
C PRO A 101 -22.04 -23.22 21.38
N ARG A 102 -21.15 -24.08 21.89
CA ARG A 102 -19.71 -23.80 22.07
C ARG A 102 -19.14 -23.24 20.77
N GLN A 103 -18.68 -21.99 20.82
CA GLN A 103 -18.01 -21.33 19.70
C GLN A 103 -16.51 -21.32 19.97
N ASP A 104 -15.77 -22.07 19.15
CA ASP A 104 -14.31 -22.11 19.21
C ASP A 104 -13.73 -21.07 18.25
N TYR A 105 -12.91 -20.17 18.78
CA TYR A 105 -12.18 -19.18 17.98
C TYR A 105 -10.75 -19.66 17.75
N HIS A 106 -10.35 -19.80 16.50
CA HIS A 106 -8.98 -20.15 16.12
C HIS A 106 -8.34 -19.01 15.34
N LEU A 107 -7.33 -18.37 15.94
CA LEU A 107 -6.49 -17.39 15.27
C LEU A 107 -5.16 -18.02 14.92
N ASN A 108 -4.87 -18.13 13.62
CA ASN A 108 -3.61 -18.64 13.11
C ASN A 108 -2.74 -17.47 12.63
N PHE A 109 -1.53 -17.40 13.19
CA PHE A 109 -0.50 -16.45 12.80
C PHE A 109 0.59 -17.17 12.02
N ASP A 110 0.80 -16.76 10.76
CA ASP A 110 1.87 -17.30 9.91
C ASP A 110 3.09 -16.36 9.91
N TYR A 111 4.23 -16.92 10.33
CA TYR A 111 5.54 -16.29 10.43
C TYR A 111 6.55 -16.86 9.42
N SER A 112 6.10 -17.64 8.44
CA SER A 112 6.97 -18.28 7.44
C SER A 112 7.79 -17.28 6.60
N ASP A 113 7.30 -16.05 6.46
CA ASP A 113 7.90 -14.97 5.66
C ASP A 113 8.76 -13.97 6.46
N LEU A 114 9.19 -14.30 7.67
CA LEU A 114 10.06 -13.43 8.50
C LEU A 114 11.43 -13.08 7.85
N ALA A 115 11.82 -13.76 6.78
CA ALA A 115 13.07 -13.50 6.08
C ALA A 115 13.06 -12.21 5.25
N LYS A 116 11.90 -11.54 5.14
CA LYS A 116 11.77 -10.30 4.41
C LYS A 116 11.43 -9.15 5.34
N SER A 117 11.99 -8.00 5.04
CA SER A 117 11.81 -6.78 5.81
C SER A 117 11.27 -5.65 4.95
N PHE A 118 10.60 -4.72 5.62
CA PHE A 118 10.35 -3.37 5.11
C PHE A 118 11.22 -2.38 5.89
N TYR A 119 11.33 -1.17 5.37
CA TYR A 119 12.16 -0.12 5.95
C TYR A 119 11.29 1.05 6.37
N HIS A 120 11.69 1.73 7.43
CA HIS A 120 11.11 3.01 7.80
C HIS A 120 12.16 3.89 8.48
N PHE A 121 12.01 5.21 8.38
CA PHE A 121 12.76 6.16 9.19
C PHE A 121 12.07 6.35 10.54
N ASP A 122 12.79 6.10 11.62
CA ASP A 122 12.36 6.38 12.98
C ASP A 122 12.76 7.81 13.34
N PHE A 123 11.76 8.67 13.57
CA PHE A 123 11.97 10.07 13.90
C PHE A 123 12.39 10.33 15.35
N ALA A 124 12.18 9.38 16.27
CA ALA A 124 12.65 9.51 17.65
C ALA A 124 14.13 9.16 17.75
N GLU A 125 14.55 8.15 16.98
CA GLU A 125 15.92 7.65 16.94
C GLU A 125 16.78 8.28 15.83
N GLU A 126 16.16 9.08 14.96
CA GLU A 126 16.77 9.73 13.79
C GLU A 126 17.55 8.76 12.90
N LYS A 127 17.02 7.55 12.69
CA LYS A 127 17.70 6.50 11.94
C LYS A 127 16.75 5.65 11.10
N TRP A 128 17.30 5.05 10.07
CA TRP A 128 16.60 4.03 9.28
C TRP A 128 16.56 2.70 10.02
N VAL A 129 15.38 2.10 10.05
CA VAL A 129 15.10 0.83 10.71
C VAL A 129 14.60 -0.18 9.67
N GLU A 130 15.21 -1.35 9.68
CA GLU A 130 14.73 -2.52 8.95
C GLU A 130 13.85 -3.36 9.89
N SER A 131 12.62 -3.63 9.49
CA SER A 131 11.63 -4.34 10.31
C SER A 131 11.03 -5.53 9.58
N PRO A 132 10.83 -6.67 10.27
CA PRO A 132 10.13 -7.80 9.67
C PRO A 132 8.69 -7.43 9.36
N PHE A 133 8.15 -7.98 8.28
CA PHE A 133 6.72 -7.79 7.99
C PHE A 133 5.83 -8.34 9.12
N PRO A 134 4.67 -7.71 9.37
CA PRO A 134 3.72 -8.23 10.35
C PRO A 134 3.27 -9.65 9.99
N PRO A 135 2.97 -10.52 10.97
CA PRO A 135 2.47 -11.87 10.67
C PRO A 135 1.12 -11.80 9.97
N GLN A 136 0.84 -12.77 9.08
CA GLN A 136 -0.49 -12.89 8.49
C GLN A 136 -1.42 -13.60 9.47
N ILE A 137 -2.68 -13.13 9.53
CA ILE A 137 -3.66 -13.58 10.52
C ILE A 137 -4.84 -14.14 9.78
N SER A 138 -5.19 -15.38 10.08
CA SER A 138 -6.41 -16.01 9.59
C SER A 138 -7.27 -16.46 10.77
N VAL A 139 -8.57 -16.20 10.68
CA VAL A 139 -9.58 -16.71 11.61
C VAL A 139 -10.17 -17.97 11.00
N ALA A 140 -9.99 -19.12 11.63
CA ALA A 140 -10.71 -20.33 11.23
C ALA A 140 -12.02 -20.40 12.04
N GLY A 141 -13.12 -19.99 11.40
CA GLY A 141 -14.47 -20.07 11.95
C GLY A 141 -15.53 -19.76 10.88
N GLY A 142 -16.23 -20.81 10.41
CA GLY A 142 -17.57 -20.73 9.82
C GLY A 142 -17.81 -19.77 8.65
N LEU A 143 -17.13 -19.97 7.52
CA LEU A 143 -17.73 -19.66 6.21
C LEU A 143 -17.61 -20.91 5.35
N VAL A 144 -18.75 -21.32 4.81
CA VAL A 144 -18.94 -22.46 3.91
C VAL A 144 -17.84 -22.42 2.84
N GLU A 145 -17.09 -23.51 2.71
CA GLU A 145 -16.34 -23.78 1.48
C GLU A 145 -17.35 -23.76 0.33
N ASP A 146 -17.37 -22.67 -0.42
CA ASP A 146 -18.02 -22.67 -1.72
C ASP A 146 -17.16 -23.54 -2.64
N SER A 147 -17.51 -24.82 -2.68
CA SER A 147 -16.97 -25.83 -3.58
C SER A 147 -17.46 -25.55 -5.01
N THR A 148 -17.05 -24.43 -5.58
CA THR A 148 -17.32 -24.11 -6.98
C THR A 148 -16.19 -24.58 -7.89
N THR A 149 -16.41 -25.80 -8.41
CA THR A 149 -16.06 -26.24 -9.78
C THR A 149 -14.58 -26.41 -10.15
N SER A 150 -14.14 -27.68 -10.10
CA SER A 150 -13.02 -28.15 -10.93
C SER A 150 -13.44 -28.19 -12.41
N ALA A 151 -13.19 -27.11 -13.15
CA ALA A 151 -13.26 -27.15 -14.61
C ALA A 151 -12.02 -27.87 -15.15
N LYS A 152 -12.22 -29.06 -15.75
CA LYS A 152 -11.22 -29.76 -16.57
C LYS A 152 -10.72 -28.81 -17.66
N ARG A 153 -9.45 -28.39 -17.55
CA ARG A 153 -8.74 -27.68 -18.63
C ARG A 153 -8.52 -28.63 -19.80
N THR A 154 -9.32 -28.47 -20.85
CA THR A 154 -8.97 -28.94 -22.19
C THR A 154 -7.86 -28.04 -22.75
N SER A 155 -6.72 -28.63 -23.05
CA SER A 155 -5.56 -27.92 -23.60
C SER A 155 -5.80 -27.61 -25.08
N THR A 156 -6.25 -26.40 -25.38
CA THR A 156 -5.96 -25.76 -26.67
C THR A 156 -4.90 -24.71 -26.43
N SER A 157 -3.74 -24.91 -27.07
CA SER A 157 -2.59 -23.99 -27.07
C SER A 157 -2.96 -22.69 -27.79
N SER A 158 -3.77 -21.85 -27.16
CA SER A 158 -3.74 -20.42 -27.43
C SER A 158 -2.59 -19.84 -26.61
N ARG A 159 -1.68 -19.12 -27.27
CA ARG A 159 -0.58 -18.42 -26.61
C ARG A 159 -1.22 -17.39 -25.66
N MET A 160 -1.36 -17.71 -24.38
CA MET A 160 -1.99 -16.79 -23.42
C MET A 160 -1.20 -15.47 -23.43
N ASN A 161 -1.91 -14.37 -23.66
CA ASN A 161 -1.27 -13.04 -23.66
C ASN A 161 -0.70 -12.77 -22.27
N LYS A 162 0.47 -12.14 -22.22
CA LYS A 162 1.05 -11.71 -20.95
C LYS A 162 0.27 -10.53 -20.40
N THR A 163 0.09 -10.51 -19.09
CA THR A 163 -0.71 -9.54 -18.35
C THR A 163 0.08 -8.25 -18.07
N THR A 164 -0.60 -7.11 -18.20
CA THR A 164 -0.19 -5.79 -17.68
C THR A 164 -0.99 -5.50 -16.41
N TYR A 165 -0.45 -4.66 -15.52
CA TYR A 165 -1.00 -4.46 -14.17
C TYR A 165 -1.47 -3.04 -13.92
N SER A 166 -0.82 -2.04 -14.52
CA SER A 166 -1.14 -0.63 -14.33
C SER A 166 -2.56 -0.26 -14.77
N GLN A 167 -3.15 0.75 -14.11
CA GLN A 167 -4.52 1.21 -14.36
C GLN A 167 -4.72 1.71 -15.79
N PHE A 168 -3.80 2.53 -16.29
CA PHE A 168 -3.90 3.17 -17.60
C PHE A 168 -2.88 2.65 -18.62
N GLY A 169 -2.19 1.55 -18.31
CA GLY A 169 -1.16 0.98 -19.17
C GLY A 169 0.20 1.66 -19.06
N GLN A 170 0.46 2.42 -17.99
CA GLN A 170 1.76 3.03 -17.70
C GLN A 170 2.91 2.01 -17.78
N ASP A 171 2.75 0.84 -17.15
CA ASP A 171 3.78 -0.21 -17.12
C ASP A 171 4.21 -0.70 -18.52
N TRP A 172 3.23 -0.86 -19.42
CA TRP A 172 3.44 -1.22 -20.82
C TRP A 172 4.11 -0.08 -21.59
N LEU A 173 3.68 1.15 -21.35
CA LEU A 173 4.22 2.33 -22.02
C LEU A 173 5.69 2.58 -21.62
N VAL A 174 6.00 2.53 -20.32
CA VAL A 174 7.36 2.69 -19.78
C VAL A 174 8.32 1.70 -20.44
N GLN A 175 7.94 0.41 -20.51
CA GLN A 175 8.79 -0.56 -21.21
C GLN A 175 8.92 -0.28 -22.69
N THR A 176 7.85 0.15 -23.34
CA THR A 176 7.90 0.48 -24.77
C THR A 176 8.83 1.68 -25.02
N LEU A 177 8.77 2.71 -24.18
CA LEU A 177 9.64 3.89 -24.22
C LEU A 177 11.11 3.54 -24.00
N LEU A 178 11.36 2.59 -23.10
CA LEU A 178 12.70 2.14 -22.73
C LEU A 178 13.16 0.91 -23.51
N ASN A 179 12.49 0.60 -24.63
CA ASN A 179 12.84 -0.51 -25.53
C ASN A 179 13.00 -1.86 -24.80
N CYS A 180 12.06 -2.15 -23.90
CA CYS A 180 11.99 -3.39 -23.13
C CYS A 180 13.24 -3.62 -22.28
N LYS A 181 13.77 -2.53 -21.72
CA LYS A 181 14.96 -2.53 -20.87
C LYS A 181 14.85 -3.60 -19.80
N GLN A 182 15.92 -4.37 -19.66
CA GLN A 182 16.09 -5.33 -18.57
C GLN A 182 16.87 -4.67 -17.44
N ASN A 183 16.64 -5.13 -16.21
CA ASN A 183 17.40 -4.73 -15.02
C ASN A 183 17.41 -3.20 -14.82
N GLY A 184 16.28 -2.54 -15.08
CA GLY A 184 16.12 -1.12 -14.77
C GLY A 184 15.88 -0.87 -13.29
N PHE A 185 15.84 0.41 -12.92
CA PHE A 185 15.50 0.84 -11.57
C PHE A 185 14.24 1.71 -11.54
N PHE A 186 13.30 1.41 -10.65
CA PHE A 186 12.09 2.21 -10.47
C PHE A 186 11.94 2.75 -9.04
N ILE A 187 11.19 3.85 -8.91
CA ILE A 187 10.57 4.29 -7.67
C ILE A 187 9.05 4.35 -7.93
N GLU A 188 8.25 3.81 -7.03
CA GLU A 188 6.78 3.91 -7.08
C GLU A 188 6.32 4.46 -5.74
N LEU A 189 5.85 5.71 -5.74
CA LEU A 189 5.32 6.40 -4.57
C LEU A 189 3.79 6.42 -4.65
N GLY A 190 3.15 6.04 -3.54
CA GLY A 190 1.73 5.66 -3.51
C GLY A 190 1.53 4.28 -4.11
N SER A 191 2.44 3.35 -3.81
CA SER A 191 2.44 2.04 -4.47
C SER A 191 1.22 1.17 -4.10
N HIS A 192 0.49 1.49 -3.03
CA HIS A 192 -0.78 0.87 -2.64
C HIS A 192 -0.70 -0.67 -2.64
N ASP A 193 -1.57 -1.35 -3.38
CA ASP A 193 -1.55 -2.80 -3.53
C ASP A 193 -0.30 -3.25 -4.32
N ALA A 194 0.40 -4.24 -3.77
CA ALA A 194 1.65 -4.72 -4.34
C ALA A 194 1.56 -5.32 -5.76
N THR A 195 0.36 -5.56 -6.29
CA THR A 195 0.12 -6.18 -7.61
C THR A 195 -1.00 -5.51 -8.39
N LEU A 196 -2.14 -5.27 -7.77
CA LEU A 196 -3.33 -4.72 -8.41
C LEU A 196 -3.08 -3.24 -8.72
N LEU A 197 -3.28 -2.85 -9.99
CA LEU A 197 -3.07 -1.49 -10.48
C LEU A 197 -1.63 -0.96 -10.36
N SER A 198 -0.67 -1.76 -9.89
CA SER A 198 0.72 -1.34 -9.76
C SER A 198 1.36 -1.00 -11.10
N ASN A 199 2.02 0.15 -11.13
CA ASN A 199 2.77 0.67 -12.25
C ASN A 199 4.15 0.01 -12.41
N SER A 200 4.66 -0.66 -11.36
CA SER A 200 6.00 -1.27 -11.38
C SER A 200 6.01 -2.81 -11.31
N PHE A 201 4.89 -3.47 -10.99
CA PHE A 201 4.88 -4.94 -10.83
C PHE A 201 5.31 -5.70 -12.09
N LEU A 202 4.83 -5.28 -13.27
CA LEU A 202 5.29 -5.84 -14.55
C LEU A 202 6.80 -5.66 -14.74
N LEU A 203 7.33 -4.48 -14.40
CA LEU A 203 8.74 -4.14 -14.59
C LEU A 203 9.63 -5.07 -13.75
N GLU A 204 9.28 -5.24 -12.47
CA GLU A 204 9.97 -6.18 -11.58
C GLU A 204 9.85 -7.62 -12.08
N LYS A 205 8.62 -8.08 -12.32
CA LYS A 205 8.30 -9.49 -12.54
C LYS A 205 8.84 -10.00 -13.87
N ASN A 206 8.69 -9.20 -14.93
CA ASN A 206 8.92 -9.63 -16.30
C ASN A 206 10.20 -9.07 -16.92
N PHE A 207 10.76 -7.99 -16.36
CA PHE A 207 11.96 -7.32 -16.90
C PHE A 207 13.10 -7.26 -15.88
N HIS A 208 12.93 -7.91 -14.72
CA HIS A 208 13.94 -8.03 -13.66
C HIS A 208 14.38 -6.68 -13.08
N TRP A 209 13.50 -5.68 -13.13
CA TRP A 209 13.79 -4.40 -12.51
C TRP A 209 13.86 -4.54 -10.99
N GLN A 210 14.66 -3.67 -10.38
CA GLN A 210 14.74 -3.47 -8.94
C GLN A 210 14.16 -2.09 -8.63
N GLY A 211 13.74 -1.86 -7.39
CA GLY A 211 13.18 -0.56 -7.07
C GLY A 211 12.78 -0.35 -5.63
N LEU A 212 12.22 0.83 -5.40
CA LEU A 212 11.65 1.25 -4.13
C LEU A 212 10.14 1.41 -4.30
N CYS A 213 9.37 0.78 -3.42
CA CYS A 213 7.92 0.94 -3.30
C CYS A 213 7.71 1.73 -2.02
N LEU A 214 7.08 2.90 -2.12
CA LEU A 214 6.89 3.81 -0.99
C LEU A 214 5.38 3.84 -0.69
N GLU A 215 5.00 3.24 0.44
CA GLU A 215 3.61 3.08 0.86
C GLU A 215 3.50 3.34 2.36
N ALA A 216 2.80 4.40 2.74
CA ALA A 216 2.70 4.82 4.12
C ALA A 216 1.67 4.00 4.92
N ASP A 217 0.64 3.50 4.23
CA ASP A 217 -0.48 2.82 4.85
C ASP A 217 -0.13 1.37 5.24
N PRO A 218 -0.11 1.06 6.56
CA PRO A 218 0.31 -0.24 7.05
C PRO A 218 -0.57 -1.39 6.55
N GLN A 219 -1.79 -1.13 6.06
CA GLN A 219 -2.69 -2.18 5.57
C GLN A 219 -2.13 -2.91 4.34
N TYR A 220 -1.27 -2.26 3.55
CA TYR A 220 -0.71 -2.86 2.32
C TYR A 220 0.59 -3.63 2.55
N LEU A 221 1.25 -3.49 3.70
CA LEU A 221 2.57 -4.08 3.97
C LEU A 221 2.63 -5.56 3.63
N ASN A 222 1.65 -6.34 4.11
CA ASN A 222 1.62 -7.79 3.90
C ASN A 222 1.56 -8.19 2.43
N GLY A 223 0.93 -7.37 1.58
CA GLY A 223 0.89 -7.59 0.14
C GLY A 223 2.28 -7.53 -0.49
N TYR A 224 3.26 -6.83 0.09
CA TYR A 224 4.58 -6.72 -0.50
C TYR A 224 5.46 -7.94 -0.28
N LYS A 225 5.08 -8.92 0.55
CA LYS A 225 5.93 -10.10 0.85
C LYS A 225 6.42 -10.82 -0.41
N HIS A 226 5.59 -10.96 -1.44
CA HIS A 226 5.97 -11.65 -2.69
C HIS A 226 6.87 -10.83 -3.65
N ARG A 227 7.06 -9.52 -3.43
CA ARG A 227 7.82 -8.59 -4.31
C ARG A 227 9.34 -8.70 -4.10
N LYS A 228 10.01 -9.64 -4.76
CA LYS A 228 11.42 -10.02 -4.43
C LYS A 228 12.49 -8.95 -4.72
N ARG A 229 12.22 -7.99 -5.60
CA ARG A 229 13.18 -6.97 -6.06
C ARG A 229 12.76 -5.54 -5.71
N CYS A 230 11.56 -5.36 -5.16
CA CYS A 230 11.16 -4.09 -4.57
C CYS A 230 11.49 -4.07 -3.08
N LYS A 231 12.20 -3.03 -2.62
CA LYS A 231 12.30 -2.70 -1.20
C LYS A 231 11.11 -1.81 -0.83
N LEU A 232 10.38 -2.18 0.21
CA LEU A 232 9.26 -1.40 0.71
C LEU A 232 9.72 -0.40 1.76
N VAL A 233 9.30 0.85 1.61
CA VAL A 233 9.53 1.92 2.58
C VAL A 233 8.18 2.40 3.11
N GLN A 234 8.00 2.34 4.43
CA GLN A 234 6.77 2.72 5.12
C GLN A 234 6.96 4.03 5.87
N ASN A 235 7.01 5.13 5.13
CA ASN A 235 6.90 6.49 5.68
C ASN A 235 5.99 7.31 4.78
N VAL A 236 5.36 8.34 5.35
CA VAL A 236 4.76 9.40 4.53
C VAL A 236 5.89 10.15 3.83
N ILE A 237 5.84 10.24 2.51
CA ILE A 237 6.80 11.01 1.72
C ILE A 237 6.20 12.38 1.44
N GLY A 238 6.98 13.43 1.67
CA GLY A 238 6.55 14.81 1.45
C GLY A 238 7.73 15.74 1.22
N SER A 239 7.55 17.01 1.59
CA SER A 239 8.51 18.08 1.35
C SER A 239 9.87 17.85 1.99
N SER A 240 10.89 18.42 1.35
CA SER A 240 12.25 18.48 1.85
C SER A 240 12.45 19.74 2.71
N PRO A 241 13.26 19.68 3.78
CA PRO A 241 13.94 18.50 4.33
C PRO A 241 12.99 17.57 5.11
N THR A 242 13.44 16.33 5.35
CA THR A 242 12.77 15.35 6.23
C THR A 242 12.41 15.94 7.60
N GLY A 243 11.27 15.51 8.16
CA GLY A 243 10.83 15.86 9.50
C GLY A 243 9.71 16.89 9.57
N LYS A 244 9.15 17.31 8.43
CA LYS A 244 7.99 18.20 8.39
C LYS A 244 6.76 17.50 8.97
N GLU A 245 6.02 18.21 9.81
CA GLU A 245 4.75 17.71 10.32
C GLU A 245 3.68 17.76 9.23
N VAL A 246 2.92 16.67 9.12
CA VAL A 246 1.81 16.53 8.18
C VAL A 246 0.67 15.78 8.87
N GLU A 247 -0.53 15.97 8.37
CA GLU A 247 -1.67 15.11 8.69
C GLU A 247 -1.86 14.12 7.56
N PHE A 248 -2.12 12.86 7.90
CA PHE A 248 -2.30 11.79 6.93
C PHE A 248 -3.63 11.08 7.22
N ALA A 249 -4.46 10.94 6.19
CA ALA A 249 -5.73 10.23 6.26
C ALA A 249 -5.51 8.76 5.88
N PHE A 250 -5.88 7.86 6.79
CA PHE A 250 -5.92 6.42 6.55
C PHE A 250 -7.37 6.01 6.27
N HIS A 251 -7.64 5.48 5.09
CA HIS A 251 -8.96 4.96 4.72
C HIS A 251 -9.04 3.44 4.90
N PRO A 252 -10.18 2.89 5.34
CA PRO A 252 -10.35 1.44 5.43
C PRO A 252 -10.21 0.74 4.08
N ALA A 253 -9.70 -0.50 4.08
CA ALA A 253 -9.64 -1.34 2.89
C ALA A 253 -11.01 -1.45 2.19
N GLY A 254 -11.05 -1.23 0.87
CA GLY A 254 -12.27 -1.31 0.08
C GLY A 254 -13.27 -0.17 0.34
N ALA A 255 -12.86 0.89 1.04
CA ALA A 255 -13.61 2.12 1.12
C ALA A 255 -13.87 2.67 -0.29
N THR A 256 -15.12 3.00 -0.58
CA THR A 256 -15.54 3.45 -1.91
C THR A 256 -15.18 4.91 -2.17
N ASN A 257 -14.81 5.69 -1.15
CA ASN A 257 -14.74 7.15 -1.23
C ASN A 257 -13.37 7.74 -0.84
N GLY A 258 -12.24 7.01 -0.96
CA GLY A 258 -10.94 7.64 -0.79
C GLY A 258 -9.75 6.69 -0.63
N LEU A 259 -8.61 7.10 -1.19
CA LEU A 259 -7.30 6.49 -1.03
C LEU A 259 -6.49 7.27 0.02
N SER A 260 -5.69 6.55 0.81
CA SER A 260 -4.93 7.13 1.93
C SER A 260 -3.89 8.14 1.44
N GLY A 261 -3.77 9.29 2.11
CA GLY A 261 -2.89 10.36 1.63
C GLY A 261 -2.72 11.53 2.59
N ILE A 262 -1.86 12.49 2.23
CA ILE A 262 -1.62 13.70 3.01
C ILE A 262 -2.87 14.58 2.96
N VAL A 263 -3.27 15.12 4.12
CA VAL A 263 -4.40 16.02 4.25
C VAL A 263 -3.96 17.46 4.00
N GLY A 264 -4.66 18.17 3.13
CA GLY A 264 -4.41 19.58 2.84
C GLY A 264 -5.50 20.21 1.98
N GLU A 265 -5.64 21.53 2.03
CA GLU A 265 -6.74 22.26 1.35
C GLU A 265 -6.81 21.96 -0.16
N ASN A 266 -5.63 21.75 -0.77
CA ASN A 266 -5.48 21.51 -2.19
C ASN A 266 -5.23 20.03 -2.54
N PHE A 267 -5.33 19.10 -1.59
CA PHE A 267 -5.15 17.66 -1.85
C PHE A 267 -6.52 16.98 -1.92
N ASP A 268 -6.56 15.72 -2.32
CA ASP A 268 -7.83 14.99 -2.37
C ASP A 268 -8.35 14.68 -0.98
N ASN A 269 -7.41 14.44 -0.07
CA ASN A 269 -7.70 14.32 1.35
C ASN A 269 -7.78 15.73 1.96
N LYS A 270 -8.98 16.14 2.39
CA LYS A 270 -9.27 17.45 3.00
C LYS A 270 -9.83 17.26 4.39
N LYS A 271 -9.73 18.30 5.22
CA LYS A 271 -10.51 18.40 6.46
C LYS A 271 -11.85 19.04 6.15
N GLU A 272 -12.93 18.44 6.62
CA GLU A 272 -14.21 19.13 6.73
C GLU A 272 -14.36 19.76 8.12
N ASP A 273 -15.17 20.83 8.22
CA ASP A 273 -15.49 21.48 9.50
C ASP A 273 -16.16 20.47 10.44
N GLY A 274 -15.44 20.02 11.47
CA GLY A 274 -15.90 19.01 12.42
C GLY A 274 -15.01 17.77 12.55
N ASP A 275 -13.99 17.63 11.70
CA ASP A 275 -13.00 16.54 11.73
C ASP A 275 -11.91 16.70 12.81
N ASP A 276 -12.31 17.20 13.99
CA ASP A 276 -11.45 17.17 15.16
C ASP A 276 -11.31 15.72 15.63
N PHE A 277 -10.14 15.15 15.32
CA PHE A 277 -9.44 14.08 16.02
C PHE A 277 -10.36 13.08 16.77
N TYR A 278 -10.62 11.94 16.14
CA TYR A 278 -11.60 10.88 16.50
C TYR A 278 -13.04 11.10 15.98
N SER A 279 -13.23 11.02 14.66
CA SER A 279 -14.54 10.65 14.10
C SER A 279 -14.81 9.16 14.31
N THR A 280 -15.11 8.78 15.56
CA THR A 280 -15.90 7.58 15.88
C THR A 280 -17.32 8.03 16.17
N SER A 281 -18.04 8.47 15.14
CA SER A 281 -19.48 8.53 15.22
C SER A 281 -20.10 8.32 13.85
N SER A 282 -20.58 7.09 13.68
CA SER A 282 -21.77 6.75 12.92
C SER A 282 -22.88 7.77 13.17
N GLN A 283 -22.94 8.85 12.41
CA GLN A 283 -24.18 9.56 12.13
C GLN A 283 -24.22 9.89 10.65
N GLN A 284 -25.26 9.37 10.02
CA GLN A 284 -25.62 9.57 8.64
C GLN A 284 -25.62 11.07 8.32
N VAL A 285 -24.60 11.53 7.59
CA VAL A 285 -24.69 12.70 6.74
C VAL A 285 -24.51 12.18 5.33
N GLN A 286 -25.55 12.36 4.52
CA GLN A 286 -25.54 12.05 3.09
C GLN A 286 -24.69 13.11 2.38
N GLU A 287 -23.37 13.01 2.42
CA GLU A 287 -22.48 13.73 1.50
C GLU A 287 -21.34 12.78 1.04
N PRO A 288 -20.82 12.90 -0.20
CA PRO A 288 -20.16 11.80 -0.91
C PRO A 288 -18.71 11.51 -0.51
N HIS A 289 -18.09 12.29 0.39
CA HIS A 289 -16.62 12.37 0.43
C HIS A 289 -15.93 11.73 1.64
N HIS A 290 -16.67 11.28 2.66
CA HIS A 290 -16.05 10.61 3.81
C HIS A 290 -16.63 9.23 4.06
N SER A 291 -15.80 8.22 3.79
CA SER A 291 -16.08 6.83 4.13
C SER A 291 -16.15 6.70 5.65
N ALA A 292 -17.21 6.09 6.18
CA ALA A 292 -17.26 5.75 7.60
C ALA A 292 -15.99 4.95 7.99
N GLY A 293 -15.16 5.52 8.87
CA GLY A 293 -13.94 4.88 9.37
C GLY A 293 -12.60 5.48 8.94
N THR A 294 -12.57 6.60 8.20
CA THR A 294 -11.32 7.34 7.94
C THR A 294 -10.67 7.81 9.24
N LYS A 295 -9.36 7.58 9.38
CA LYS A 295 -8.56 8.01 10.53
C LYS A 295 -7.52 9.02 10.09
N ILE A 296 -7.63 10.26 10.55
CA ILE A 296 -6.60 11.29 10.36
C ILE A 296 -5.60 11.23 11.52
N GLN A 297 -4.31 11.21 11.20
CA GLN A 297 -3.23 11.18 12.18
C GLN A 297 -2.13 12.18 11.83
N LYS A 298 -1.64 12.92 12.83
CA LYS A 298 -0.43 13.74 12.72
C LYS A 298 0.80 12.85 12.73
N THR A 299 1.70 13.09 11.80
CA THR A 299 2.98 12.39 11.67
C THR A 299 4.03 13.31 11.06
N LYS A 300 5.26 12.80 10.89
CA LYS A 300 6.32 13.48 10.15
C LYS A 300 6.53 12.81 8.79
N SER A 301 6.86 13.62 7.79
CA SER A 301 7.22 13.13 6.45
C SER A 301 8.73 12.95 6.29
N VAL A 302 9.11 12.04 5.40
CA VAL A 302 10.49 11.86 4.92
C VAL A 302 10.58 12.43 3.50
N SER A 303 11.68 13.08 3.17
CA SER A 303 11.91 13.57 1.82
C SER A 303 12.25 12.41 0.87
N LEU A 304 11.80 12.49 -0.39
CA LEU A 304 12.19 11.52 -1.42
C LEU A 304 13.71 11.47 -1.60
N ALA A 305 14.39 12.60 -1.42
CA ALA A 305 15.84 12.70 -1.50
C ALA A 305 16.56 11.86 -0.43
N ASP A 306 16.09 11.87 0.81
CA ASP A 306 16.71 11.10 1.89
C ASP A 306 16.44 9.60 1.74
N VAL A 307 15.25 9.23 1.24
CA VAL A 307 14.97 7.84 0.85
C VAL A 307 15.96 7.39 -0.24
N TRP A 308 16.08 8.16 -1.31
CA TRP A 308 16.97 7.88 -2.44
C TRP A 308 18.42 7.68 -1.98
N ARG A 309 18.95 8.60 -1.15
CA ARG A 309 20.31 8.53 -0.60
C ARG A 309 20.50 7.31 0.29
N HIS A 310 19.55 7.03 1.19
CA HIS A 310 19.65 5.90 2.11
C HIS A 310 19.81 4.57 1.38
N PHE A 311 19.01 4.35 0.33
CA PHE A 311 19.07 3.11 -0.44
C PHE A 311 20.18 3.05 -1.46
N ASN A 312 21.01 4.11 -1.56
CA ASN A 312 22.05 4.25 -2.58
C ASN A 312 21.49 3.96 -3.98
N ALA A 313 20.30 4.48 -4.26
CA ALA A 313 19.64 4.26 -5.53
C ALA A 313 20.35 5.07 -6.64
N PRO A 314 20.26 4.66 -7.92
CA PRO A 314 20.92 5.36 -9.00
C PRO A 314 20.54 6.85 -9.08
N THR A 315 21.48 7.72 -9.44
CA THR A 315 21.20 9.16 -9.70
C THR A 315 20.27 9.36 -10.90
N GLN A 316 20.32 8.44 -11.87
CA GLN A 316 19.39 8.36 -12.99
C GLN A 316 18.50 7.12 -12.83
N ILE A 317 17.29 7.34 -12.34
CA ILE A 317 16.23 6.34 -12.20
C ILE A 317 15.56 6.15 -13.57
N ASP A 318 15.23 4.92 -13.95
CA ASP A 318 14.63 4.64 -15.25
C ASP A 318 13.13 5.00 -15.26
N TYR A 319 12.43 4.79 -14.13
CA TYR A 319 11.02 5.12 -13.99
C TYR A 319 10.67 5.62 -12.59
N PHE A 320 9.93 6.72 -12.49
CA PHE A 320 9.28 7.12 -11.25
C PHE A 320 7.78 7.33 -11.46
N SER A 321 6.97 6.56 -10.71
CA SER A 321 5.53 6.71 -10.57
C SER A 321 5.24 7.54 -9.33
N LEU A 322 4.56 8.67 -9.50
CA LEU A 322 4.18 9.60 -8.46
C LEU A 322 2.66 9.74 -8.44
N ASP A 323 2.05 9.16 -7.41
CA ASP A 323 0.60 9.11 -7.22
C ASP A 323 0.37 9.24 -5.70
N VAL A 324 0.05 10.45 -5.23
CA VAL A 324 -0.06 10.73 -3.79
C VAL A 324 -1.29 11.58 -3.48
N GLU A 325 -2.36 11.33 -4.21
CA GLU A 325 -3.69 11.89 -3.95
C GLU A 325 -3.68 13.44 -3.89
N GLY A 326 -3.00 14.05 -4.85
CA GLY A 326 -2.94 15.50 -5.04
C GLY A 326 -1.77 16.19 -4.34
N ALA A 327 -0.96 15.47 -3.56
CA ALA A 327 0.20 16.00 -2.86
C ALA A 327 1.52 15.96 -3.68
N GLU A 328 1.45 15.76 -4.99
CA GLU A 328 2.62 15.51 -5.86
C GLU A 328 3.62 16.67 -5.81
N GLY A 329 3.11 17.91 -5.76
CA GLY A 329 3.92 19.11 -5.66
C GLY A 329 4.68 19.24 -4.34
N LEU A 330 4.22 18.61 -3.25
CA LEU A 330 4.98 18.58 -1.99
C LEU A 330 6.20 17.66 -2.11
N VAL A 331 6.08 16.55 -2.85
CA VAL A 331 7.17 15.58 -3.00
C VAL A 331 8.29 16.15 -3.88
N LEU A 332 7.91 16.89 -4.92
CA LEU A 332 8.79 17.53 -5.89
C LEU A 332 8.83 19.06 -5.68
N ASP A 333 9.03 19.47 -4.43
CA ASP A 333 9.09 20.88 -4.03
C ASP A 333 10.33 21.62 -4.54
N GLU A 334 10.46 22.90 -4.17
CA GLU A 334 11.59 23.75 -4.57
C GLU A 334 12.96 23.27 -4.04
N ASN A 335 12.97 22.40 -3.02
CA ASN A 335 14.19 21.86 -2.41
C ASN A 335 14.56 20.48 -2.98
N PHE A 336 13.78 19.95 -3.94
CA PHE A 336 14.10 18.70 -4.60
C PHE A 336 15.42 18.81 -5.38
N PRO A 337 16.35 17.84 -5.24
CA PRO A 337 17.71 17.95 -5.78
C PRO A 337 17.76 17.57 -7.28
N TRP A 338 17.16 18.40 -8.14
CA TRP A 338 17.06 18.17 -9.59
C TRP A 338 18.39 18.01 -10.32
N ASP A 339 19.50 18.46 -9.73
CA ASP A 339 20.85 18.29 -10.28
C ASP A 339 21.50 16.96 -9.88
N GLU A 340 21.01 16.30 -8.83
CA GLU A 340 21.54 15.02 -8.33
C GLU A 340 20.66 13.83 -8.72
N LEU A 341 19.33 13.98 -8.70
CA LEU A 341 18.35 12.93 -8.91
C LEU A 341 17.44 13.20 -10.11
N ARG A 342 17.40 12.24 -11.03
CA ARG A 342 16.75 12.37 -12.34
C ARG A 342 16.01 11.10 -12.73
N PHE A 343 14.95 11.27 -13.52
CA PHE A 343 14.07 10.18 -13.94
C PHE A 343 14.01 10.13 -15.47
N ARG A 344 14.19 8.97 -16.11
CA ARG A 344 14.05 8.90 -17.58
C ARG A 344 12.60 9.04 -18.00
N VAL A 345 11.72 8.30 -17.31
CA VAL A 345 10.27 8.33 -17.47
C VAL A 345 9.63 8.69 -16.13
N LEU A 346 8.69 9.63 -16.16
CA LEU A 346 7.86 10.02 -15.02
C LEU A 346 6.40 9.74 -15.36
N THR A 347 5.65 9.19 -14.43
CA THR A 347 4.18 9.29 -14.46
C THR A 347 3.75 10.04 -13.22
N VAL A 348 2.96 11.09 -13.42
CA VAL A 348 2.49 11.95 -12.34
C VAL A 348 0.98 12.00 -12.42
N GLU A 349 0.35 11.53 -11.35
CA GLU A 349 -1.10 11.61 -11.20
C GLU A 349 -1.51 13.08 -11.04
N ARG A 350 -2.52 13.52 -11.82
CA ARG A 350 -3.21 14.81 -11.63
C ARG A 350 -2.27 16.02 -11.41
N ALA A 351 -1.16 16.07 -12.15
CA ALA A 351 -0.15 17.12 -11.98
C ALA A 351 -0.79 18.52 -12.07
N LYS A 352 -0.65 19.31 -11.00
CA LYS A 352 -1.15 20.70 -10.97
C LYS A 352 -0.28 21.61 -11.84
N PRO A 353 -0.82 22.73 -12.37
CA PRO A 353 -0.07 23.62 -13.27
C PRO A 353 1.29 24.07 -12.74
N GLU A 354 1.41 24.29 -11.43
CA GLU A 354 2.67 24.68 -10.78
C GLU A 354 3.73 23.57 -10.89
N LEU A 355 3.34 22.32 -10.65
CA LEU A 355 4.23 21.18 -10.78
C LEU A 355 4.59 20.92 -12.25
N GLU A 356 3.64 21.09 -13.17
CA GLU A 356 3.92 21.00 -14.61
C GLU A 356 5.01 22.00 -15.02
N GLN A 357 4.91 23.24 -14.55
CA GLN A 357 5.90 24.28 -14.81
C GLN A 357 7.28 23.91 -14.23
N VAL A 358 7.33 23.37 -13.01
CA VAL A 358 8.59 22.88 -12.39
C VAL A 358 9.20 21.77 -13.25
N LEU A 359 8.41 20.78 -13.67
CA LEU A 359 8.88 19.70 -14.54
C LEU A 359 9.46 20.23 -15.86
N GLU A 360 8.77 21.17 -16.52
CA GLU A 360 9.24 21.80 -17.75
C GLU A 360 10.54 22.60 -17.55
N GLN A 361 10.64 23.39 -16.48
CA GLN A 361 11.84 24.15 -16.12
C GLN A 361 13.03 23.23 -15.89
N HIS A 362 12.81 22.05 -15.30
CA HIS A 362 13.82 21.02 -15.10
C HIS A 362 13.94 20.06 -16.30
N GLY A 363 13.48 20.45 -17.49
CA GLY A 363 13.78 19.78 -18.75
C GLY A 363 12.99 18.48 -18.98
N TYR A 364 11.87 18.29 -18.29
CA TYR A 364 10.92 17.24 -18.61
C TYR A 364 9.92 17.72 -19.65
N ARG A 365 9.43 16.81 -20.49
CA ARG A 365 8.40 17.10 -21.48
C ARG A 365 7.23 16.15 -21.29
N LYS A 366 6.01 16.70 -21.20
CA LYS A 366 4.78 15.90 -21.22
C LYS A 366 4.66 15.23 -22.58
N VAL A 367 4.49 13.91 -22.58
CA VAL A 367 4.37 13.11 -23.80
C VAL A 367 2.93 12.78 -24.10
N ARG A 368 2.13 12.53 -23.07
CA ARG A 368 0.71 12.20 -23.20
C ARG A 368 -0.03 12.31 -21.87
N LEU A 369 -1.35 12.30 -21.97
CA LEU A 369 -2.27 12.00 -20.89
C LEU A 369 -2.54 10.49 -20.82
N ASN A 370 -2.57 9.96 -19.61
CA ASN A 370 -2.88 8.58 -19.25
C ASN A 370 -4.35 8.44 -18.84
N SER A 371 -4.97 9.49 -18.31
CA SER A 371 -6.39 9.56 -17.95
C SER A 371 -7.03 10.88 -18.42
N VAL A 372 -8.36 10.99 -18.35
CA VAL A 372 -9.07 12.29 -18.54
C VAL A 372 -8.86 13.25 -17.37
N GLU A 373 -8.37 12.73 -16.24
CA GLU A 373 -8.12 13.47 -15.01
C GLU A 373 -6.69 14.02 -14.98
N ASN A 374 -6.05 14.27 -16.13
CA ASN A 374 -4.70 14.82 -16.20
C ASN A 374 -3.58 13.96 -15.55
N ASP A 375 -3.81 12.66 -15.37
CA ASP A 375 -2.71 11.72 -15.11
C ASP A 375 -1.82 11.70 -16.37
N ALA A 376 -0.50 11.88 -16.23
CA ALA A 376 0.36 12.21 -17.37
C ALA A 376 1.72 11.52 -17.35
N THR A 377 2.21 11.16 -18.54
CA THR A 377 3.56 10.63 -18.73
C THR A 377 4.50 11.73 -19.21
N TRP A 378 5.63 11.89 -18.52
CA TRP A 378 6.69 12.85 -18.81
C TRP A 378 8.01 12.14 -19.10
N LEU A 379 8.84 12.76 -19.93
CA LEU A 379 10.17 12.25 -20.25
C LEU A 379 11.23 13.31 -20.04
N ASP A 380 12.37 12.88 -19.52
CA ASP A 380 13.56 13.74 -19.43
C ASP A 380 14.12 13.99 -20.84
N SER A 381 13.99 15.24 -21.30
CA SER A 381 14.43 15.64 -22.64
C SER A 381 15.95 15.59 -22.82
N ARG A 382 16.71 15.47 -21.73
CA ARG A 382 18.17 15.33 -21.73
C ARG A 382 18.62 13.88 -21.87
N SER A 383 17.74 12.91 -21.63
CA SER A 383 18.02 11.47 -21.77
C SER A 383 18.03 11.06 -23.26
N THR A 384 18.86 11.68 -24.10
CA THR A 384 18.98 11.38 -25.54
C THR A 384 20.13 10.39 -25.87
N SER A 385 20.87 9.92 -24.88
CA SER A 385 22.00 9.01 -25.09
C SER A 385 21.56 7.57 -25.39
N SER A 386 21.57 7.22 -26.68
CA SER A 386 21.64 5.89 -27.31
C SER A 386 21.22 4.68 -26.45
N THR A 387 20.08 4.08 -26.77
CA THR A 387 19.86 2.68 -26.42
C THR A 387 20.81 1.80 -27.26
N SER A 388 21.23 0.66 -26.72
CA SER A 388 22.14 -0.30 -27.38
C SER A 388 21.62 -0.91 -28.70
N ARG A 389 20.42 -0.53 -29.14
CA ARG A 389 19.76 -0.96 -30.39
C ARG A 389 19.60 0.13 -31.45
N GLY A 390 20.28 1.27 -31.32
CA GLY A 390 20.41 2.24 -32.41
C GLY A 390 19.18 3.12 -32.71
N GLU A 391 18.03 2.89 -32.06
CA GLU A 391 16.96 3.89 -32.02
C GLU A 391 17.21 4.86 -30.86
N SER A 392 17.31 6.16 -31.19
CA SER A 392 17.43 7.22 -30.21
C SER A 392 16.14 7.33 -29.41
N PHE A 393 16.26 7.55 -28.09
CA PHE A 393 15.15 7.89 -27.20
C PHE A 393 14.31 9.06 -27.73
N SER A 394 14.93 9.99 -28.48
CA SER A 394 14.26 11.11 -29.15
C SER A 394 13.40 10.69 -30.36
N THR A 395 13.79 9.66 -31.12
CA THR A 395 13.00 9.10 -32.24
C THR A 395 11.76 8.38 -31.73
N ASN A 396 11.86 7.82 -30.52
CA ASN A 396 10.77 7.22 -29.80
C ASN A 396 9.77 8.30 -29.35
N LEU A 397 10.22 9.37 -28.67
CA LEU A 397 9.39 10.48 -28.21
C LEU A 397 8.35 10.98 -29.24
N SER A 398 8.79 11.21 -30.48
CA SER A 398 7.93 11.74 -31.55
C SER A 398 6.91 10.72 -32.08
N LYS A 399 7.18 9.42 -31.97
CA LYS A 399 6.22 8.35 -32.28
C LYS A 399 5.11 8.28 -31.23
N PHE A 400 5.43 8.51 -29.95
CA PHE A 400 4.46 8.44 -28.84
C PHE A 400 3.56 9.67 -28.75
N ALA A 401 4.09 10.87 -29.02
CA ALA A 401 3.32 12.11 -29.04
C ALA A 401 2.23 12.15 -30.14
N ASN A 402 2.39 11.37 -31.21
CA ASN A 402 1.51 11.42 -32.39
C ASN A 402 0.54 10.22 -32.51
N GLY A 403 0.39 9.41 -31.46
CA GLY A 403 -0.66 8.38 -31.42
C GLY A 403 -0.53 7.21 -32.41
N LYS A 404 0.58 7.09 -33.15
CA LYS A 404 0.73 6.03 -34.16
C LYS A 404 0.69 4.63 -33.53
N SER A 405 0.15 3.67 -34.28
CA SER A 405 0.06 2.25 -33.87
C SER A 405 1.44 1.70 -33.48
N LEU A 406 1.52 1.17 -32.26
CA LEU A 406 2.71 0.54 -31.67
C LEU A 406 2.71 -0.99 -31.87
N GLU A 407 2.04 -1.49 -32.90
CA GLU A 407 1.95 -2.93 -33.21
C GLU A 407 3.33 -3.60 -33.39
N GLY A 408 4.36 -2.84 -33.76
CA GLY A 408 5.74 -3.30 -33.85
C GLY A 408 6.60 -3.13 -32.58
N SER A 409 6.03 -2.66 -31.47
CA SER A 409 6.79 -2.41 -30.23
C SER A 409 7.43 -3.68 -29.66
N CYS A 410 8.51 -3.50 -28.91
CA CYS A 410 9.17 -4.60 -28.20
C CYS A 410 8.20 -5.33 -27.25
N MET A 411 7.23 -4.62 -26.66
CA MET A 411 6.21 -5.20 -25.78
C MET A 411 5.24 -6.09 -26.56
N ALA A 412 4.74 -5.62 -27.71
CA ALA A 412 3.91 -6.43 -28.61
C ALA A 412 4.65 -7.68 -29.09
N GLN A 413 5.92 -7.54 -29.52
CA GLN A 413 6.78 -8.66 -29.91
C GLN A 413 7.03 -9.65 -28.76
N ALA A 414 7.11 -9.16 -27.52
CA ALA A 414 7.26 -9.97 -26.31
C ALA A 414 5.96 -10.63 -25.82
N GLY A 415 4.84 -10.40 -26.52
CA GLY A 415 3.52 -10.99 -26.22
C GLY A 415 2.67 -10.22 -25.21
N PHE A 416 3.02 -8.96 -24.92
CA PHE A 416 2.20 -8.04 -24.13
C PHE A 416 1.36 -7.17 -25.07
N ARG A 417 0.04 -7.39 -25.07
CA ARG A 417 -0.87 -6.56 -25.87
C ARG A 417 -0.91 -5.13 -25.33
N ARG A 418 -1.05 -4.16 -26.23
CA ARG A 418 -1.26 -2.76 -25.85
C ARG A 418 -2.54 -2.64 -25.01
N PRO A 419 -2.48 -2.07 -23.79
CA PRO A 419 -3.64 -1.86 -22.95
C PRO A 419 -4.68 -0.93 -23.60
N PRO A 420 -5.99 -1.21 -23.46
CA PRO A 420 -7.05 -0.33 -23.97
C PRO A 420 -6.97 1.11 -23.45
N GLY A 421 -6.58 1.32 -22.19
CA GLY A 421 -6.43 2.67 -21.61
C GLY A 421 -5.45 3.56 -22.39
N LEU A 422 -4.40 2.98 -22.99
CA LEU A 422 -3.47 3.74 -23.84
C LEU A 422 -4.04 4.07 -25.23
N MET A 423 -5.16 3.50 -25.64
CA MET A 423 -5.78 3.72 -26.96
C MET A 423 -6.79 4.87 -26.95
N THR A 424 -7.44 5.13 -25.81
CA THR A 424 -8.61 6.02 -25.71
C THR A 424 -8.27 7.48 -25.45
N LEU A 425 -7.01 7.80 -25.17
CA LEU A 425 -6.58 9.13 -24.73
C LEU A 425 -5.40 9.62 -25.58
N LEU A 426 -5.67 10.67 -26.35
CA LEU A 426 -4.74 11.49 -27.13
C LEU A 426 -5.28 12.93 -27.20
#